data_AF-A0A6A0IMH6-F1
#
_entry.id   AF-A0A6A0IMH6-F1
#
_cell.length_a   1.000
_cell.length_b   1.000
_cell.length_c   1.000
_cell.angle_alpha   90.00
_cell.angle_beta   90.00
_cell.angle_gamma   90.00
#
_symmetry.space_group_name_H-M   'P 1'
#
loop_
_entity.id
_entity.type
_entity.pdbx_description
1 polymer ?
#
loop_
_entity_poly.entity_id
_entity_poly.type
_entity_poly.pdbx_seq_one_letter_code
_entity_poly.pdbx_strand_id
1 'polypeptide(L)'
;MVFFTRRWGHNNYWQITWTQEGWQLEAGARRGPCDPTGAPVLFDALDNDGVQYPRSLGAAMQRLWEAEAKHGKEFSKSGLDEICAWITATERAVPRREEFERLL
;
A
#
# COMPACT_ATOMS: atom_id res chain seq x y z
N MET A 1 4.47 7.15 1.42
CA MET A 1 3.12 6.58 1.34
C MET A 1 2.29 7.06 2.53
N VAL A 2 1.10 7.60 2.28
CA VAL A 2 0.17 8.05 3.33
C VAL A 2 -1.21 7.48 3.05
N PHE A 3 -1.69 6.56 3.87
CA PHE A 3 -2.98 5.89 3.68
C PHE A 3 -3.70 5.66 5.00
N PHE A 4 -5.02 5.48 4.96
CA PHE A 4 -5.84 5.27 6.15
C PHE A 4 -5.80 3.81 6.61
N THR A 5 -5.85 3.60 7.93
CA THR A 5 -6.00 2.27 8.52
C THR A 5 -7.11 2.28 9.56
N ARG A 6 -8.14 1.43 9.38
CA ARG A 6 -9.29 1.40 10.30
C ARG A 6 -8.92 0.94 11.69
N ARG A 7 -8.01 -0.02 11.81
CA ARG A 7 -7.54 -0.55 13.10
C ARG A 7 -7.08 0.57 14.04
N TRP A 8 -6.39 1.57 13.50
CA TRP A 8 -5.83 2.68 14.28
C TRP A 8 -6.68 3.95 14.22
N GLY A 9 -7.60 4.05 13.25
CA GLY A 9 -8.49 5.21 13.11
C GLY A 9 -7.81 6.46 12.56
N HIS A 10 -6.59 6.35 12.04
CA HIS A 10 -5.82 7.47 11.48
C HIS A 10 -5.01 7.06 10.25
N ASN A 11 -4.32 8.04 9.66
CA ASN A 11 -3.41 7.80 8.56
C ASN A 11 -2.09 7.20 9.08
N ASN A 12 -1.59 6.22 8.34
CA ASN A 12 -0.27 5.65 8.47
C ASN A 12 0.70 6.34 7.51
N TYR A 13 1.96 6.43 7.92
CA TYR A 13 3.04 7.04 7.15
C TYR A 13 4.17 6.02 6.99
N TRP A 14 4.30 5.47 5.79
CA TRP A 14 5.39 4.56 5.46
C TRP A 14 6.29 5.18 4.41
N GLN A 15 7.60 4.97 4.55
CA GLN A 15 8.53 5.35 3.50
C GLN A 15 8.68 4.16 2.55
N ILE A 16 8.60 4.44 1.26
CA ILE A 16 8.91 3.47 0.22
C ILE A 16 9.79 4.16 -0.81
N THR A 17 10.85 3.48 -1.22
CA THR A 17 11.85 4.01 -2.15
C THR A 17 12.00 3.05 -3.31
N TRP A 18 12.04 3.58 -4.52
CA TRP A 18 12.32 2.78 -5.71
C TRP A 18 13.78 2.30 -5.72
N THR A 19 14.04 1.06 -6.13
CA THR A 19 15.37 0.49 -6.38
C THR A 19 15.41 -0.21 -7.74
N GLN A 20 16.61 -0.55 -8.23
CA GLN A 20 16.77 -1.26 -9.50
C GLN A 20 16.22 -2.69 -9.48
N GLU A 21 16.02 -3.25 -8.29
CA GLU A 21 15.52 -4.60 -8.06
C GLU A 21 14.04 -4.62 -7.63
N GLY A 22 13.45 -3.47 -7.31
CA GLY A 22 12.09 -3.36 -6.81
C GLY A 22 11.87 -2.15 -5.90
N TRP A 23 11.39 -2.39 -4.68
CA TRP A 23 11.13 -1.34 -3.70
C TRP A 23 11.89 -1.59 -2.40
N GLN A 24 12.24 -0.53 -1.67
CA GLN A 24 12.70 -0.60 -0.29
C GLN A 24 11.61 0.01 0.59
N LEU A 25 11.02 -0.78 1.49
CA LEU A 25 9.97 -0.32 2.40
C LEU A 25 10.52 -0.11 3.82
N GLU A 26 10.11 0.98 4.46
CA GLU A 26 10.30 1.25 5.88
C GLU A 26 8.94 1.49 6.55
N ALA A 27 8.36 0.43 7.14
CA ALA A 27 7.08 0.41 7.84
C ALA A 27 7.27 -0.10 9.29
N GLY A 28 7.97 0.69 10.12
CA GLY A 28 8.25 0.37 11.51
C GLY A 28 9.10 -0.89 11.68
N ALA A 29 8.53 -1.93 12.29
CA ALA A 29 9.21 -3.21 12.49
C ALA A 29 9.30 -4.05 11.19
N ARG A 30 8.44 -3.78 10.21
CA ARG A 30 8.51 -4.40 8.88
C ARG A 30 9.20 -3.45 7.92
N ARG A 31 10.42 -3.83 7.56
CA ARG A 31 11.25 -3.07 6.66
C ARG A 31 12.11 -4.02 5.88
N GLY A 32 12.46 -3.62 4.67
CA GLY A 32 13.31 -4.43 3.82
C GLY A 32 13.00 -4.31 2.34
N PRO A 33 13.77 -5.07 1.54
CA PRO A 33 13.62 -5.09 0.11
C PRO A 33 12.34 -5.82 -0.29
N CYS A 34 11.74 -5.32 -1.36
CA CYS A 34 10.61 -5.90 -2.05
C CYS A 34 10.96 -6.05 -3.53
N ASP A 35 10.35 -7.03 -4.19
CA ASP A 35 10.30 -7.09 -5.64
C ASP A 35 9.44 -5.94 -6.22
N PRO A 36 9.36 -5.76 -7.55
CA PRO A 36 8.56 -4.70 -8.17
C PRO A 36 7.08 -4.72 -7.79
N THR A 37 6.53 -5.87 -7.39
CA THR A 37 5.14 -6.00 -6.96
C THR A 37 4.91 -5.49 -5.54
N GLY A 38 5.99 -5.19 -4.79
CA GLY A 38 5.94 -4.81 -3.38
C GLY A 38 6.03 -6.01 -2.43
N ALA A 39 6.16 -7.23 -2.94
CA ALA A 39 6.30 -8.41 -2.10
C ALA A 39 7.74 -8.61 -1.60
N PRO A 40 7.94 -9.19 -0.41
CA PRO A 40 6.90 -9.61 0.54
C PRO A 40 6.48 -8.50 1.51
N VAL A 41 7.36 -7.53 1.77
CA VAL A 41 7.28 -6.68 2.98
C VAL A 41 6.05 -5.77 3.00
N LEU A 42 5.62 -5.25 1.84
CA LEU A 42 4.41 -4.42 1.77
C LEU A 42 3.16 -5.20 2.20
N PHE A 43 3.00 -6.41 1.67
CA PHE A 43 1.84 -7.24 1.96
C PHE A 43 1.86 -7.74 3.40
N ASP A 44 3.03 -8.19 3.89
CA ASP A 44 3.19 -8.58 5.29
C ASP A 44 2.85 -7.43 6.26
N ALA A 45 3.17 -6.18 5.89
CA ALA A 45 2.86 -5.01 6.68
C ALA A 45 1.38 -4.65 6.66
N LEU A 46 0.76 -4.65 5.49
CA LEU A 46 -0.67 -4.40 5.35
C LEU A 46 -1.49 -5.47 6.09
N ASP A 47 -1.14 -6.74 5.93
CA ASP A 47 -1.83 -7.87 6.55
C ASP A 47 -1.72 -7.82 8.09
N ASN A 48 -0.54 -7.49 8.62
CA ASN A 48 -0.39 -7.39 10.07
C ASN A 48 -1.14 -6.20 10.68
N ASP A 49 -1.22 -5.09 9.96
CA ASP A 49 -2.03 -3.94 10.39
C ASP A 49 -3.53 -4.18 10.15
N GLY A 50 -3.90 -5.30 9.52
CA GLY A 50 -5.28 -5.65 9.22
C GLY A 50 -5.91 -4.75 8.15
N VAL A 51 -5.08 -4.15 7.30
CA VAL A 51 -5.50 -3.24 6.23
C VAL A 51 -6.11 -4.05 5.09
N GLN A 52 -7.29 -3.67 4.65
CA GLN A 52 -7.89 -4.18 3.42
C GLN A 52 -7.38 -3.36 2.25
N TYR A 53 -6.88 -4.05 1.24
CA TYR A 53 -6.30 -3.44 0.06
C TYR A 53 -6.81 -4.13 -1.20
N PRO A 54 -6.71 -3.48 -2.36
CA PRO A 54 -7.21 -4.04 -3.60
C PRO A 54 -6.46 -5.32 -3.98
N ARG A 55 -7.18 -6.32 -4.51
CA ARG A 55 -6.59 -7.59 -4.96
C ARG A 55 -5.45 -7.40 -5.97
N SER A 56 -5.56 -6.39 -6.83
CA SER A 56 -4.58 -6.08 -7.88
C SER A 56 -3.52 -5.06 -7.45
N LEU A 57 -3.34 -4.82 -6.15
CA LEU A 57 -2.31 -3.91 -5.62
C LEU A 57 -0.91 -4.26 -6.14
N GLY A 58 -0.51 -5.53 -6.11
CA GLY A 58 0.83 -5.92 -6.58
C GLY A 58 1.07 -5.62 -8.06
N ALA A 59 0.05 -5.84 -8.90
CA ALA A 59 0.12 -5.49 -10.31
C ALA A 59 0.14 -3.97 -10.56
N ALA A 60 -0.45 -3.16 -9.67
CA ALA A 60 -0.35 -1.71 -9.74
C ALA A 60 1.04 -1.23 -9.31
N MET A 61 1.59 -1.78 -8.22
CA MET A 61 2.95 -1.49 -7.75
C MET A 61 3.99 -1.83 -8.83
N GLN A 62 3.85 -2.98 -9.47
CA GLN A 62 4.76 -3.39 -10.55
C GLN A 62 4.70 -2.41 -11.74
N ARG A 63 3.50 -2.04 -12.20
CA ARG A 63 3.36 -1.08 -13.31
C ARG A 63 3.94 0.28 -12.97
N LEU A 64 3.77 0.73 -11.72
CA LEU A 64 4.41 1.96 -11.25
C LEU A 64 5.93 1.83 -11.27
N TRP A 65 6.46 0.71 -10.79
CA TRP A 65 7.90 0.44 -10.78
C TRP A 65 8.51 0.45 -12.19
N GLU A 66 7.82 -0.18 -13.15
CA GLU A 66 8.21 -0.21 -14.57
C GLU A 66 8.16 1.19 -15.21
N ALA A 67 7.15 1.99 -14.85
CA ALA A 67 7.06 3.37 -15.32
C ALA A 67 8.18 4.25 -14.75
N GLU A 68 8.56 4.07 -13.49
CA GLU A 68 9.71 4.76 -12.87
C GLU A 68 11.02 4.46 -13.59
N ALA A 69 11.26 3.20 -13.95
CA ALA A 69 12.44 2.79 -14.71
C ALA A 69 12.56 3.53 -16.05
N LYS A 70 11.45 4.02 -16.59
CA LYS A 70 11.36 4.73 -17.88
C LYS A 70 11.30 6.26 -17.75
N HIS A 71 10.69 6.79 -16.69
CA HIS A 71 10.29 8.19 -16.59
C HIS A 71 10.96 8.97 -15.43
N GLY A 72 11.57 8.31 -14.45
CA GLY A 72 12.32 8.93 -13.36
C GLY A 72 11.48 9.48 -12.20
N LYS A 73 12.18 9.94 -11.14
CA LYS A 73 11.70 10.10 -9.76
C LYS A 73 10.44 10.97 -9.52
N GLU A 74 10.10 11.92 -10.38
CA GLU A 74 8.91 12.77 -10.16
C GLU A 74 7.60 11.98 -10.32
N PHE A 75 7.58 11.00 -11.24
CA PHE A 75 6.44 10.10 -11.44
C PHE A 75 6.16 9.27 -10.16
N SER A 76 7.20 9.04 -9.35
CA SER A 76 7.16 8.14 -8.20
C SER A 76 6.22 8.64 -7.14
N LYS A 77 6.31 9.94 -6.84
CA LYS A 77 5.53 10.53 -5.76
C LYS A 77 4.04 10.54 -6.10
N SER A 78 3.68 11.01 -7.29
CA SER A 78 2.28 11.06 -7.71
C SER A 78 1.67 9.66 -7.85
N GLY A 79 2.40 8.70 -8.44
CA GLY A 79 1.91 7.33 -8.60
C GLY A 79 1.75 6.60 -7.27
N LEU A 80 2.68 6.80 -6.32
CA LEU A 80 2.53 6.25 -4.97
C LEU A 80 1.36 6.88 -4.22
N ASP A 81 1.11 8.18 -4.39
CA ASP A 81 -0.04 8.86 -3.79
C ASP A 81 -1.37 8.30 -4.31
N GLU A 82 -1.46 8.01 -5.61
CA GLU A 82 -2.63 7.33 -6.22
C GLU A 82 -2.84 5.92 -5.66
N ILE A 83 -1.77 5.12 -5.53
CA ILE A 83 -1.85 3.80 -4.89
C ILE A 83 -2.32 3.92 -3.44
N CYS A 84 -1.83 4.89 -2.69
CA CYS A 84 -2.25 5.11 -1.30
C CYS A 84 -3.73 5.52 -1.20
N ALA A 85 -4.21 6.34 -2.12
CA ALA A 85 -5.62 6.71 -2.21
C ALA A 85 -6.50 5.49 -2.49
N TRP A 86 -6.06 4.59 -3.36
CA TRP A 86 -6.78 3.37 -3.69
C TRP A 86 -6.84 2.36 -2.54
N ILE A 87 -5.72 2.20 -1.80
CA ILE A 87 -5.70 1.43 -0.55
C ILE A 87 -6.69 2.04 0.45
N THR A 88 -6.64 3.35 0.64
CA THR A 88 -7.56 4.08 1.55
C THR A 88 -9.02 3.89 1.18
N ALA A 89 -9.35 4.00 -0.11
CA ALA A 89 -10.71 3.81 -0.60
C ALA A 89 -11.20 2.36 -0.34
N THR A 90 -10.35 1.38 -0.60
CA THR A 90 -10.66 -0.04 -0.37
C THR A 90 -10.88 -0.33 1.12
N GLU A 91 -9.97 0.15 1.96
CA GLU A 91 -10.03 -0.02 3.40
C GLU A 91 -11.31 0.62 3.98
N ARG A 92 -11.69 1.81 3.51
CA ARG A 92 -12.90 2.51 3.96
C ARG A 92 -14.20 1.89 3.46
N ALA A 93 -14.17 1.18 2.33
CA ALA A 93 -15.36 0.56 1.75
C ALA A 93 -15.81 -0.70 2.52
N VAL A 94 -14.95 -1.26 3.37
CA VAL A 94 -15.32 -2.44 4.15
C VAL A 94 -16.24 -2.01 5.31
N PRO A 95 -17.45 -2.60 5.41
CA PRO A 95 -18.44 -2.18 6.39
C PRO A 95 -17.93 -2.31 7.82
N ARG A 96 -18.41 -1.46 8.72
CA ARG A 96 -18.09 -1.61 10.14
C ARG A 96 -18.78 -2.86 10.68
N ARG A 97 -18.16 -3.53 11.65
CA ARG A 97 -18.72 -4.75 12.27
C ARG A 97 -20.17 -4.55 12.74
N GLU A 98 -20.50 -3.38 13.27
CA GLU A 98 -21.85 -2.98 13.69
C GLU A 98 -22.88 -2.95 12.54
N GLU A 99 -22.45 -2.72 11.30
CA GLU A 99 -23.31 -2.73 10.10
C GLU A 99 -23.51 -4.15 9.57
N PHE A 100 -22.50 -5.02 9.73
CA PHE A 100 -22.62 -6.45 9.43
C PHE A 100 -23.53 -7.19 10.41
N GLU A 101 -23.44 -6.86 11.71
CA GLU A 101 -24.29 -7.45 12.76
C GLU A 101 -25.76 -7.05 12.62
N ARG A 102 -26.10 -5.99 11.86
CA ARG A 102 -27.48 -5.61 11.52
C ARG A 102 -28.07 -6.37 10.32
N LEU A 103 -27.24 -7.11 9.59
CA LEU A 103 -27.64 -7.89 8.41
C LEU A 103 -27.78 -9.39 8.70
N LEU A 104 -27.53 -9.80 9.95
CA LEU A 104 -27.66 -11.16 10.46
C LEU A 104 -28.85 -11.25 11.44
#